data_AF-A0A7Y3NHJ7-F1
#
_entry.id   AF-A0A7Y3NHJ7-F1
#
_cell.length_a   1.000
_cell.length_b   1.000
_cell.length_c   1.000
_cell.angle_alpha   90.00
_cell.angle_beta   90.00
_cell.angle_gamma   90.00
#
_symmetry.space_group_name_H-M   'P 1'
#
loop_
_entity.id
_entity.type
_entity.pdbx_description
1 polymer ?
#
loop_
_entity_poly.entity_id
_entity_poly.type
_entity_poly.pdbx_seq_one_letter_code
_entity_poly.pdbx_strand_id
1 'polypeptide(L)'
;MSDYPKFVLNRSVVMLVYKQPFLDWLNIADPNPLPMTLEDLQDDNDTFLIPQFDDLRDSITWVEKRWQIVSEPRTPACSGHHFAG
;
A
#
# COMPACT_ATOMS: atom_id res chain seq x y z
N MET A 1 -30.90 -9.66 24.43
CA MET A 1 -29.54 -9.47 23.90
C MET A 1 -29.72 -9.09 22.44
N SER A 2 -29.25 -7.92 22.04
CA SER A 2 -29.55 -7.40 20.69
C SER A 2 -28.53 -7.94 19.70
N ASP A 3 -28.97 -8.85 18.84
CA ASP A 3 -28.21 -9.41 17.71
C ASP A 3 -28.09 -8.37 16.57
N TYR A 4 -27.44 -7.25 16.84
CA TYR A 4 -27.02 -6.36 15.76
C TYR A 4 -25.73 -6.92 15.17
N PRO A 5 -25.60 -7.03 13.83
CA PRO A 5 -24.33 -7.35 13.21
C PRO A 5 -23.32 -6.29 13.65
N LYS A 6 -22.28 -6.73 14.34
CA LYS A 6 -21.19 -5.86 14.79
C LYS A 6 -20.43 -5.44 13.53
N PHE A 7 -20.83 -4.32 12.92
CA PHE A 7 -20.13 -3.77 11.77
C PHE A 7 -18.68 -3.49 12.19
N VAL A 8 -17.74 -4.28 11.67
CA VAL A 8 -16.31 -4.03 11.87
C VAL A 8 -15.96 -2.84 10.99
N LEU A 9 -15.93 -1.66 11.59
CA LEU A 9 -15.43 -0.45 10.93
C LEU A 9 -13.90 -0.52 10.89
N ASN A 10 -13.33 -0.52 9.68
CA ASN A 10 -11.88 -0.41 9.50
C ASN A 10 -11.45 1.03 9.82
N ARG A 11 -11.06 1.27 11.08
CA ARG A 11 -10.61 2.59 11.59
C ARG A 11 -9.09 2.75 11.61
N SER A 12 -8.38 1.69 11.26
CA SER A 12 -6.94 1.64 11.30
C SER A 12 -6.39 1.53 9.88
N VAL A 13 -5.24 2.15 9.66
CA VAL A 13 -4.61 2.25 8.34
C VAL A 13 -3.15 1.86 8.46
N VAL A 14 -2.64 1.17 7.44
CA VAL A 14 -1.22 0.90 7.25
C VAL A 14 -0.77 1.57 5.97
N MET A 15 0.33 2.30 6.04
CA MET A 15 0.92 2.99 4.90
C MET A 15 2.31 2.43 4.66
N LEU A 16 2.60 2.08 3.41
CA LEU A 16 3.94 1.74 2.97
C LEU A 16 4.70 3.04 2.70
N VAL A 17 5.74 3.30 3.50
CA VAL A 17 6.54 4.52 3.36
C VAL A 17 7.91 4.16 2.78
N TYR A 18 8.20 4.65 1.58
CA TYR A 18 9.51 4.49 0.97
C TYR A 18 10.57 5.26 1.77
N LYS A 19 11.77 4.69 1.87
CA LYS A 19 12.91 5.30 2.56
C LYS A 19 14.06 5.55 1.58
N GLN A 20 15.01 6.38 1.98
CA GLN A 20 16.18 6.74 1.17
C GLN A 20 16.86 5.53 0.49
N PRO A 21 17.09 4.38 1.16
CA PRO A 21 17.73 3.23 0.49
C PRO A 21 16.97 2.70 -0.73
N PHE A 22 15.64 2.85 -0.78
CA PHE A 22 14.85 2.46 -1.94
C PHE A 22 15.06 3.43 -3.11
N LEU A 23 15.06 4.74 -2.84
CA LEU A 23 15.36 5.77 -3.83
C LEU A 23 16.79 5.61 -4.39
N ASP A 24 17.75 5.33 -3.51
CA ASP A 24 19.14 5.09 -3.91
C ASP A 24 19.25 3.86 -4.82
N TRP A 25 18.55 2.77 -4.47
CA TRP A 25 18.48 1.58 -5.31
C TRP A 25 17.82 1.87 -6.67
N LEU A 26 16.71 2.60 -6.69
CA LEU A 26 15.98 2.94 -7.92
C LEU A 26 16.87 3.74 -8.88
N ASN A 27 17.61 4.72 -8.35
CA ASN A 27 18.54 5.55 -9.13
C ASN A 27 19.72 4.77 -9.72
N ILE A 28 20.12 3.66 -9.08
CA ILE A 28 21.19 2.77 -9.58
C ILE A 28 20.63 1.76 -10.59
N ALA A 29 19.42 1.27 -10.37
CA ALA A 29 18.80 0.23 -11.18
C ALA A 29 18.32 0.74 -12.53
N ASP A 30 17.90 2.00 -12.62
CA ASP A 30 17.41 2.61 -13.85
C ASP A 30 18.56 3.23 -14.68
N PRO A 31 18.79 2.80 -15.93
CA PRO A 31 19.77 3.44 -16.82
C PRO A 31 19.41 4.88 -17.22
N ASN A 32 18.17 5.35 -16.99
CA ASN A 32 17.75 6.73 -17.20
C ASN A 32 16.81 7.21 -16.09
N PRO A 33 17.33 7.45 -14.87
CA PRO A 33 16.51 7.76 -13.72
C PRO A 33 15.80 9.11 -13.89
N LEU A 34 14.50 9.13 -13.58
CA LEU A 34 13.75 10.37 -13.48
C LEU A 34 14.25 11.18 -12.27
N PRO A 35 14.31 12.53 -12.34
CA PRO A 35 14.64 13.36 -11.21
C PRO A 35 13.49 13.34 -10.20
N MET A 36 13.51 12.37 -9.30
CA MET A 36 12.49 12.15 -8.28
C MET A 36 13.10 12.29 -6.89
N THR A 37 12.43 13.04 -6.01
CA THR A 37 12.82 13.19 -4.61
C THR A 37 12.17 12.11 -3.75
N LEU A 38 12.67 11.94 -2.52
CA LEU A 38 12.03 11.04 -1.56
C LEU A 38 10.60 11.51 -1.20
N GLU A 39 10.35 12.82 -1.24
CA GLU A 39 9.03 13.40 -1.01
C GLU A 39 8.07 13.03 -2.14
N ASP A 40 8.51 13.10 -3.41
CA ASP A 40 7.71 12.70 -4.57
C ASP A 40 7.31 11.21 -4.50
N LEU A 41 8.21 10.34 -4.02
CA LEU A 41 7.92 8.91 -3.81
C LEU A 41 6.89 8.69 -2.68
N GLN A 42 6.88 9.56 -1.68
CA GLN A 42 6.01 9.41 -0.51
C GLN A 42 4.63 10.07 -0.69
N ASP A 43 4.46 10.90 -1.71
CA ASP A 43 3.18 11.57 -2.01
C ASP A 43 2.07 10.55 -2.37
N ASP A 44 2.41 9.49 -3.10
CA ASP A 44 1.49 8.41 -3.49
C ASP A 44 1.83 7.08 -2.81
N ASN A 45 1.94 7.10 -1.47
CA ASN A 45 2.20 5.89 -0.70
C ASN A 45 1.00 4.93 -0.73
N ASP A 46 1.28 3.65 -0.98
CA ASP A 46 0.27 2.60 -0.88
C ASP A 46 -0.28 2.51 0.55
N THR A 47 -1.59 2.74 0.65
CA THR A 47 -2.31 2.88 1.91
C THR A 47 -3.46 1.87 1.97
N PHE A 48 -3.49 1.08 3.03
CA PHE A 48 -4.41 -0.04 3.20
C PHE A 48 -5.24 0.10 4.46
N LEU A 49 -6.55 -0.14 4.34
CA LEU A 49 -7.45 -0.23 5.49
C LEU A 49 -7.29 -1.60 6.14
N ILE A 50 -7.07 -1.61 7.45
CA ILE A 50 -7.00 -2.83 8.25
C ILE A 50 -8.13 -2.84 9.30
N PRO A 51 -8.50 -4.03 9.83
CA PRO A 51 -9.43 -4.11 10.93
C PRO A 51 -9.00 -3.24 12.11
N GLN A 52 -9.95 -2.85 12.94
CA GLN A 52 -9.61 -2.21 14.21
C GLN A 52 -9.03 -3.25 15.18
N PHE A 53 -7.91 -2.89 15.81
CA PHE A 53 -7.27 -3.68 16.87
C PHE A 53 -7.17 -2.83 18.13
N ASP A 54 -7.29 -3.47 19.30
CA ASP A 54 -7.14 -2.79 20.60
C ASP A 54 -5.65 -2.67 21.00
N ASP A 55 -4.80 -3.60 20.53
CA ASP A 55 -3.33 -3.57 20.72
C ASP A 55 -2.62 -3.44 19.36
N LEU A 56 -1.60 -2.55 19.33
CA LEU A 56 -0.72 -2.37 18.19
C LEU A 56 0.00 -3.68 17.78
N ARG A 57 0.40 -4.52 18.75
CA ARG A 57 1.11 -5.78 18.48
C ARG A 57 0.27 -6.76 17.67
N ASP A 58 -1.03 -6.80 17.94
CA ASP A 58 -1.98 -7.64 17.21
C ASP A 58 -2.16 -7.14 15.78
N SER A 59 -2.19 -5.81 15.60
CA SER A 59 -2.24 -5.20 14.27
C SER A 59 -0.99 -5.52 13.44
N ILE A 60 0.20 -5.44 14.04
CA ILE A 60 1.47 -5.78 13.39
C ILE A 60 1.47 -7.26 12.98
N THR A 61 1.14 -8.15 13.91
CA THR A 61 1.07 -9.60 13.66
C THR A 61 0.05 -9.93 12.56
N TRP A 62 -1.06 -9.21 12.50
CA TRP A 62 -2.08 -9.40 11.46
C TRP A 62 -1.55 -9.01 10.08
N VAL A 63 -0.85 -7.88 9.98
CA VAL A 63 -0.22 -7.38 8.75
C VAL A 63 0.87 -8.33 8.28
N GLU A 64 1.78 -8.77 9.17
CA GLU A 64 2.86 -9.71 8.83
C GLU A 64 2.33 -11.01 8.23
N LYS A 65 1.24 -11.56 8.79
CA LYS A 65 0.58 -12.78 8.28
C LYS A 65 -0.07 -12.60 6.91
N ARG A 66 -0.33 -11.36 6.48
CA ARG A 66 -1.12 -11.02 5.28
C ARG A 66 -0.37 -10.09 4.33
N TRP A 67 0.93 -9.92 4.54
CA TRP A 67 1.76 -8.98 3.78
C TRP A 67 1.66 -9.18 2.27
N GLN A 68 1.44 -10.43 1.82
CA GLN A 68 1.25 -10.76 0.40
C GLN A 68 0.09 -9.99 -0.24
N ILE A 69 -0.98 -9.69 0.51
CA ILE A 69 -2.15 -8.91 0.04
C ILE A 69 -1.79 -7.42 -0.11
N VAL A 70 -0.83 -6.95 0.68
CA VAL A 70 -0.35 -5.57 0.71
C VAL A 70 0.73 -5.36 -0.37
N SER A 71 1.51 -6.39 -0.69
CA SER A 71 2.62 -6.33 -1.63
C SER A 71 2.27 -6.72 -3.06
N GLU A 72 1.06 -7.22 -3.32
CA GLU A 72 0.67 -7.59 -4.68
C GLU A 72 0.50 -6.32 -5.53
N PRO A 73 1.15 -6.22 -6.69
CA PRO A 73 1.03 -5.04 -7.52
C PRO A 73 -0.43 -4.90 -7.97
N ARG A 74 -1.03 -3.74 -7.69
CA ARG A 74 -2.15 -3.25 -8.50
C ARG A 74 -1.61 -2.95 -9.88
N THR A 75 -1.32 -3.97 -10.68
CA THR A 75 -1.23 -3.78 -12.12
C THR A 75 -2.62 -3.35 -12.55
N PRO A 76 -2.86 -2.10 -12.97
CA PRO A 76 -4.00 -1.87 -13.81
C PRO A 76 -3.76 -2.79 -15.00
N ALA A 77 -4.66 -3.75 -15.21
CA ALA A 77 -4.78 -4.37 -16.51
C ALA A 77 -5.21 -3.25 -17.47
N CYS A 78 -4.28 -2.42 -17.92
CA CYS A 78 -4.41 -1.64 -19.13
C CYS A 78 -4.35 -2.63 -20.30
N SER A 79 -5.36 -3.51 -20.40
CA SER A 79 -5.66 -4.19 -21.64
C SER A 79 -6.46 -3.21 -22.49
N GLY A 80 -5.85 -2.82 -23.61
CA GLY A 80 -6.27 -1.70 -24.43
C GLY A 80 -7.74 -1.74 -24.82
N HIS A 81 -8.45 -0.69 -24.45
CA HIS A 81 -9.57 -0.24 -25.27
C HIS A 81 -9.02 0.80 -26.24
N HIS A 82 -8.77 0.34 -27.46
CA HIS A 82 -8.79 1.19 -28.63
C HIS A 82 -10.13 1.93 -28.63
N PHE A 83 -10.11 3.22 -28.30
CA PHE A 83 -11.14 4.13 -28.77
C PHE A 83 -10.88 4.36 -30.26
N ALA A 84 -11.61 3.63 -31.10
CA ALA A 84 -11.73 3.92 -32.51
C ALA A 84 -13.08 4.61 -32.74
N GLY A 85 -13.01 5.82 -33.31
CA GLY A 85 -13.98 6.41 -34.25
C GLY A 85 -15.41 6.60 -33.76
#